data_AF-A0A9C8ALM8-F1
#
_entry.id   AF-A0A9C8ALM8-F1
#
_cell.length_a   1.000
_cell.length_b   1.000
_cell.length_c   1.000
_cell.angle_alpha   90.00
_cell.angle_beta   90.00
_cell.angle_gamma   90.00
#
_symmetry.space_group_name_H-M   'P 1'
#
loop_
_entity.id
_entity.type
_entity.pdbx_description
1 polymer ?
#
loop_
_entity_poly.entity_id
_entity_poly.type
_entity_poly.pdbx_seq_one_letter_code
_entity_poly.pdbx_strand_id
1 'polypeptide(L)'
;NYISSIGCAVSEDGVHFQRYKRPVLEPTDEFDRFGCEDPRVTRLEMDGQALYLITYTALFAPAYSSYGNRVALASTEDFRTFQKHGVVIPDLEDKDAVIFPALIKGRIAMLHRIVPNIQLVYFDDFEQMTNSQEDFWSGYLAALNDFTVMRPEYEWEAKKIGAGPPPIETEEGWLLIYHGVDDKGVYRMGAALLDLEDPLKVRARSPYPLLEPEEPYEREGDVPNVVFPEGAVVIEGVLYMYYGGADKCCCLATVELRELVDYLLGF
;
A
#
# COMPACT_ATOMS: atom_id res chain seq x y z
N ASN A 1 -24.27 -7.67 -1.14
CA ASN A 1 -23.92 -6.37 -0.54
C ASN A 1 -22.80 -6.59 0.46
N TYR A 2 -21.58 -6.67 -0.06
CA TYR A 2 -20.36 -6.75 0.75
C TYR A 2 -19.99 -5.32 1.14
N ILE A 3 -19.78 -5.08 2.44
CA ILE A 3 -19.37 -3.77 2.97
C ILE A 3 -18.18 -4.03 3.90
N SER A 4 -17.02 -3.53 3.51
CA SER A 4 -15.77 -3.69 4.25
C SER A 4 -15.64 -2.64 5.35
N SER A 5 -14.98 -3.01 6.45
CA SER A 5 -14.58 -2.10 7.54
C SER A 5 -13.20 -2.54 8.03
N ILE A 6 -12.45 -1.61 8.63
CA ILE A 6 -11.07 -1.87 9.07
C ILE A 6 -11.08 -2.21 10.55
N GLY A 7 -10.56 -3.39 10.91
CA GLY A 7 -10.34 -3.80 12.29
C GLY A 7 -8.90 -3.61 12.74
N CYS A 8 -8.67 -3.61 14.06
CA CYS A 8 -7.33 -3.66 14.64
C CYS A 8 -7.13 -4.99 15.37
N ALA A 9 -5.94 -5.58 15.21
CA ALA A 9 -5.50 -6.75 15.96
C ALA A 9 -4.05 -6.55 16.39
N VAL A 10 -3.71 -7.01 17.59
CA VAL A 10 -2.39 -6.79 18.22
C VAL A 10 -1.77 -8.14 18.53
N SER A 11 -0.45 -8.25 18.35
CA SER A 11 0.34 -9.43 18.66
C SER A 11 1.64 -9.03 19.38
N GLU A 12 2.09 -9.87 20.30
CA GLU A 12 3.39 -9.73 20.97
C GLU A 12 4.49 -10.59 20.32
N ASP A 13 4.12 -11.56 19.48
CA ASP A 13 5.03 -12.53 18.85
C ASP A 13 4.98 -12.53 17.32
N GLY A 14 4.11 -11.71 16.72
CA GLY A 14 3.90 -11.59 15.29
C GLY A 14 3.08 -12.73 14.65
N VAL A 15 2.61 -13.71 15.44
CA VAL A 15 1.88 -14.89 14.89
C VAL A 15 0.54 -15.14 15.57
N HIS A 16 0.40 -14.80 16.85
CA HIS A 16 -0.86 -14.90 17.60
C HIS A 16 -1.45 -13.51 17.82
N PHE A 17 -2.66 -13.28 17.29
CA PHE A 17 -3.29 -11.97 17.30
C PHE A 17 -4.54 -11.93 18.19
N GLN A 18 -4.67 -10.85 18.96
CA GLN A 18 -5.88 -10.48 19.68
C GLN A 18 -6.57 -9.33 18.97
N ARG A 19 -7.76 -9.60 18.42
CA ARG A 19 -8.54 -8.62 17.67
C ARG A 19 -9.40 -7.76 18.59
N TYR A 20 -9.50 -6.48 18.27
CA TYR A 20 -10.46 -5.57 18.90
C TYR A 20 -11.90 -6.02 18.60
N LYS A 21 -12.80 -5.79 19.56
CA LYS A 21 -14.20 -6.23 19.44
C LYS A 21 -15.00 -5.50 18.35
N ARG A 22 -14.59 -4.30 17.99
CA ARG A 22 -15.25 -3.45 16.99
C ARG A 22 -14.23 -2.98 15.95
N PRO A 23 -14.68 -2.69 14.72
CA PRO A 23 -13.84 -2.00 13.73
C PRO A 23 -13.32 -0.65 14.28
N VAL A 24 -12.17 -0.22 13.77
CA VAL A 24 -11.55 1.08 14.07
C VAL A 24 -11.89 2.14 13.00
N LEU A 25 -12.20 1.72 11.78
CA LEU A 25 -12.78 2.57 10.74
C LEU A 25 -13.98 1.85 10.12
N GLU A 26 -15.13 2.52 10.14
CA GLU A 26 -16.39 2.04 9.56
C GLU A 26 -16.82 2.98 8.42
N PRO A 27 -17.53 2.49 7.39
CA PRO A 27 -17.97 3.29 6.24
C PRO A 27 -19.16 4.20 6.59
N THR A 28 -18.90 5.21 7.41
CA THR A 28 -19.90 6.14 7.96
C THR A 28 -20.08 7.41 7.15
N ASP A 29 -19.17 7.70 6.21
CA ASP A 29 -19.11 8.96 5.49
C ASP A 29 -19.53 8.75 4.02
N GLU A 30 -19.98 9.82 3.35
CA GLU A 30 -20.49 9.70 1.98
C GLU A 30 -19.43 9.14 1.00
N PHE A 31 -18.17 9.54 1.19
CA PHE A 31 -17.07 9.15 0.33
C PHE A 31 -16.63 7.68 0.48
N ASP A 32 -16.97 7.01 1.59
CA ASP A 32 -16.61 5.61 1.85
C ASP A 32 -17.82 4.71 2.17
N ARG A 33 -19.04 5.18 1.93
CA ARG A 33 -20.32 4.54 2.30
C ARG A 33 -20.50 3.08 1.86
N PHE A 34 -19.73 2.59 0.88
CA PHE A 34 -19.79 1.20 0.43
C PHE A 34 -18.65 0.31 0.95
N GLY A 35 -17.68 0.88 1.66
CA GLY A 35 -16.61 0.13 2.29
C GLY A 35 -15.35 0.94 2.55
N CYS A 36 -14.65 0.57 3.62
CA CYS A 36 -13.26 0.92 3.86
C CYS A 36 -12.42 -0.34 3.64
N GLU A 37 -11.51 -0.31 2.68
CA GLU A 37 -10.73 -1.46 2.23
C GLU A 37 -9.24 -1.19 2.32
N ASP A 38 -8.46 -2.26 2.45
CA ASP A 38 -7.04 -2.27 2.13
C ASP A 38 -6.23 -1.16 2.85
N PRO A 39 -6.23 -1.10 4.20
CA PRO A 39 -5.51 -0.07 4.95
C PRO A 39 -3.99 -0.28 4.94
N ARG A 40 -3.21 0.79 4.76
CA ARG A 40 -1.73 0.82 4.80
C ARG A 40 -1.34 1.81 5.89
N VAL A 41 -0.56 1.36 6.87
CA VAL A 41 -0.25 2.15 8.07
C VAL A 41 1.21 2.56 8.05
N THR A 42 1.46 3.87 8.01
CA THR A 42 2.80 4.47 8.02
C THR A 42 2.99 5.28 9.28
N ARG A 43 4.03 5.00 10.06
CA ARG A 43 4.46 5.90 11.15
C ARG A 43 5.33 6.99 10.53
N LEU A 44 4.91 8.25 10.66
CA LEU A 44 5.67 9.39 10.17
C LEU A 44 5.95 10.36 11.33
N GLU A 45 7.21 10.79 11.46
CA GLU A 45 7.59 11.84 12.40
C GLU A 45 7.59 13.20 11.69
N MET A 46 6.83 14.16 12.21
CA MET A 46 6.76 15.54 11.75
C MET A 46 6.81 16.46 12.97
N ASP A 47 7.67 17.48 12.94
CA ASP A 47 7.81 18.47 14.02
C ASP A 47 8.01 17.89 15.44
N GLY A 48 8.71 16.75 15.53
CA GLY A 48 8.98 16.05 16.80
C GLY A 48 7.78 15.27 17.35
N GLN A 49 6.71 15.11 16.58
CA GLN A 49 5.56 14.28 16.91
C GLN A 49 5.44 13.12 15.92
N ALA A 50 5.14 11.93 16.43
CA ALA A 50 4.91 10.74 15.62
C ALA A 50 3.40 10.56 15.40
N LEU A 51 2.99 10.45 14.14
CA LEU A 51 1.61 10.19 13.74
C LEU A 51 1.56 8.93 12.88
N TYR A 52 0.58 8.07 13.14
CA TYR A 52 0.30 6.93 12.26
C TYR A 52 -0.71 7.37 11.21
N LEU A 53 -0.26 7.46 9.97
CA LEU A 53 -1.05 7.77 8.80
C LEU A 53 -1.57 6.48 8.18
N ILE A 54 -2.87 6.44 7.88
CA ILE A 54 -3.57 5.25 7.38
C ILE A 54 -4.22 5.61 6.05
N THR A 55 -3.56 5.25 4.95
CA THR A 55 -4.21 5.31 3.64
C THR A 55 -5.11 4.08 3.49
N TYR A 56 -6.28 4.25 2.89
CA TYR A 56 -7.20 3.15 2.63
C TYR A 56 -8.03 3.42 1.37
N THR A 57 -8.56 2.36 0.77
CA THR A 57 -9.49 2.49 -0.34
C THR A 57 -10.89 2.77 0.21
N ALA A 58 -11.41 3.95 -0.09
CA ALA A 58 -12.78 4.36 0.16
C ALA A 58 -13.66 4.03 -1.04
N LEU A 59 -14.73 3.26 -0.82
CA LEU A 59 -15.68 2.90 -1.85
C LEU A 59 -16.86 3.87 -1.91
N PHE A 60 -16.93 4.66 -2.98
CA PHE A 60 -18.05 5.56 -3.30
C PHE A 60 -19.21 4.86 -4.04
N ALA A 61 -18.93 3.71 -4.66
CA ALA A 61 -19.89 2.84 -5.32
C ALA A 61 -19.79 1.40 -4.75
N PRO A 62 -20.80 0.54 -4.93
CA PRO A 62 -20.75 -0.84 -4.46
C PRO A 62 -19.50 -1.57 -4.95
N ALA A 63 -18.94 -2.47 -4.13
CA ALA A 63 -17.84 -3.35 -4.57
C ALA A 63 -18.16 -4.02 -5.92
N TYR A 64 -17.13 -4.17 -6.76
CA TYR A 64 -17.23 -4.67 -8.15
C TYR A 64 -17.96 -3.73 -9.14
N SER A 65 -18.37 -2.54 -8.71
CA SER A 65 -18.64 -1.44 -9.64
C SER A 65 -17.29 -1.05 -10.24
N SER A 66 -17.17 -0.99 -11.56
CA SER A 66 -15.90 -0.67 -12.25
C SER A 66 -15.45 0.80 -12.06
N TYR A 67 -15.94 1.46 -11.02
CA TYR A 67 -15.72 2.85 -10.64
C TYR A 67 -16.05 3.02 -9.15
N GLY A 68 -15.67 4.15 -8.57
CA GLY A 68 -15.91 4.54 -7.19
C GLY A 68 -14.79 4.20 -6.22
N ASN A 69 -13.61 3.74 -6.66
CA ASN A 69 -12.48 3.47 -5.76
C ASN A 69 -11.64 4.74 -5.60
N ARG A 70 -11.51 5.21 -4.35
CA ARG A 70 -10.75 6.42 -4.02
C ARG A 70 -9.77 6.16 -2.89
N VAL A 71 -8.71 6.94 -2.81
CA VAL A 71 -7.76 6.90 -1.69
C VAL A 71 -8.19 7.91 -0.64
N ALA A 72 -8.54 7.40 0.54
CA ALA A 72 -8.82 8.21 1.72
C ALA A 72 -7.71 8.07 2.75
N LEU A 73 -7.64 9.05 3.65
CA LEU A 73 -6.68 9.09 4.74
C LEU A 73 -7.40 9.10 6.08
N ALA A 74 -6.85 8.33 7.02
CA ALA A 74 -7.12 8.46 8.44
C ALA A 74 -5.80 8.61 9.21
N SER A 75 -5.87 9.01 10.48
CA SER A 75 -4.71 9.03 11.37
C SER A 75 -5.05 8.60 12.79
N THR A 76 -4.02 8.18 13.52
CA THR A 76 -4.08 7.89 14.95
C THR A 76 -2.73 8.14 15.61
N GLU A 77 -2.73 8.45 16.90
CA GLU A 77 -1.52 8.52 17.72
C GLU A 77 -1.37 7.29 18.63
N ASP A 78 -2.48 6.58 18.90
CA ASP A 78 -2.57 5.61 20.00
C ASP A 78 -3.27 4.29 19.65
N PHE A 79 -3.73 4.13 18.40
CA PHE A 79 -4.53 2.99 17.93
C PHE A 79 -5.80 2.74 18.76
N ARG A 80 -6.34 3.78 19.40
CA ARG A 80 -7.63 3.76 20.13
C ARG A 80 -8.57 4.81 19.56
N THR A 81 -8.04 5.97 19.23
CA THR A 81 -8.77 7.08 18.61
C THR A 81 -8.28 7.27 17.18
N PHE A 82 -9.23 7.36 16.25
CA PHE A 82 -8.95 7.47 14.83
C PHE A 82 -9.70 8.66 14.26
N GLN A 83 -9.03 9.45 13.42
CA GLN A 83 -9.61 10.59 12.72
C GLN A 83 -9.54 10.33 11.22
N LYS A 84 -10.67 10.41 10.53
CA LYS A 84 -10.70 10.44 9.06
C LYS A 84 -10.46 11.86 8.57
N HIS A 85 -9.70 11.97 7.48
CA HIS A 85 -9.39 13.23 6.80
C HIS A 85 -10.05 13.34 5.43
N GLY A 86 -10.79 12.32 5.01
CA GLY A 86 -11.47 12.29 3.71
C GLY A 86 -10.58 11.76 2.58
N VAL A 87 -11.00 12.03 1.34
CA VAL A 87 -10.30 11.62 0.13
C VAL A 87 -9.14 12.57 -0.15
N VAL A 88 -7.93 12.03 -0.36
CA VAL A 88 -6.67 12.79 -0.48
C VAL A 88 -6.07 12.74 -1.89
N ILE A 89 -6.90 12.45 -2.89
CA ILE A 89 -6.55 12.36 -4.31
C ILE A 89 -7.60 13.08 -5.16
N PRO A 90 -7.31 13.46 -6.42
CA PRO A 90 -8.31 14.07 -7.29
C PRO A 90 -9.44 13.09 -7.64
N ASP A 91 -10.49 13.57 -8.30
CA ASP A 91 -11.67 12.79 -8.68
C ASP A 91 -11.39 11.77 -9.80
N LEU A 92 -10.70 10.69 -9.45
CA LEU A 92 -10.29 9.60 -10.34
C LEU A 92 -10.17 8.26 -9.62
N GLU A 93 -10.22 7.17 -10.38
CA GLU A 93 -10.04 5.81 -9.88
C GLU A 93 -8.60 5.56 -9.41
N ASP A 94 -8.45 5.22 -8.14
CA ASP A 94 -7.14 5.01 -7.53
C ASP A 94 -7.24 4.06 -6.33
N LYS A 95 -6.14 3.35 -6.06
CA LYS A 95 -5.98 2.39 -4.95
C LYS A 95 -4.50 2.30 -4.57
N ASP A 96 -4.19 1.39 -3.64
CA ASP A 96 -2.81 0.95 -3.38
C ASP A 96 -1.88 2.10 -2.95
N ALA A 97 -2.46 3.11 -2.28
CA ALA A 97 -1.70 4.26 -1.81
C ALA A 97 -0.95 3.95 -0.52
N VAL A 98 0.31 4.36 -0.45
CA VAL A 98 1.20 4.12 0.69
C VAL A 98 2.10 5.35 0.87
N ILE A 99 2.38 5.72 2.12
CA ILE A 99 3.24 6.86 2.44
C ILE A 99 4.62 6.33 2.81
N PHE A 100 5.68 7.03 2.41
CA PHE A 100 7.03 6.69 2.87
C PHE A 100 7.17 7.01 4.37
N PRO A 101 7.89 6.19 5.16
CA PRO A 101 8.03 6.38 6.60
C PRO A 101 9.02 7.51 6.98
N ALA A 102 9.41 8.35 6.02
CA ALA A 102 10.26 9.52 6.21
C ALA A 102 9.90 10.62 5.20
N LEU A 103 10.26 11.86 5.54
CA LEU A 103 10.18 12.97 4.59
C LEU A 103 11.30 12.85 3.55
N ILE A 104 10.95 12.99 2.28
CA ILE A 104 11.89 12.90 1.16
C ILE A 104 12.12 14.30 0.63
N LYS A 105 13.35 14.80 0.81
CA LYS A 105 13.72 16.20 0.54
C LYS A 105 12.77 17.19 1.25
N GLY A 106 12.40 16.86 2.49
CA GLY A 106 11.53 17.69 3.34
C GLY A 106 10.04 17.62 3.02
N ARG A 107 9.60 16.70 2.14
CA ARG A 107 8.20 16.57 1.69
C ARG A 107 7.63 15.20 2.04
N ILE A 108 6.33 15.13 2.26
CA ILE A 108 5.61 13.86 2.39
C ILE A 108 5.56 13.23 1.00
N ALA A 109 6.02 11.99 0.89
CA ALA A 109 6.03 11.23 -0.35
C ALA A 109 4.98 10.11 -0.25
N MET A 110 4.10 10.00 -1.24
CA MET A 110 3.06 8.97 -1.30
C MET A 110 3.10 8.25 -2.65
N LEU A 111 3.26 6.93 -2.62
CA LEU A 111 2.97 6.09 -3.78
C LEU A 111 1.47 5.91 -3.90
N HIS A 112 0.94 5.85 -5.12
CA HIS A 112 -0.44 5.51 -5.41
C HIS A 112 -0.54 4.89 -6.81
N ARG A 113 -1.76 4.51 -7.24
CA ARG A 113 -1.94 3.67 -8.41
C ARG A 113 -3.14 4.10 -9.26
N ILE A 114 -2.83 4.98 -10.19
CA ILE A 114 -3.60 5.13 -11.43
C ILE A 114 -3.22 3.99 -12.37
N VAL A 115 -4.17 3.08 -12.61
CA VAL A 115 -3.96 1.84 -13.36
C VAL A 115 -3.29 2.12 -14.72
N PRO A 116 -2.28 1.34 -15.14
CA PRO A 116 -1.77 0.12 -14.50
C PRO A 116 -0.49 0.31 -13.66
N ASN A 117 -0.06 1.55 -13.44
CA ASN A 117 1.29 1.88 -12.98
C ASN A 117 1.31 2.36 -11.53
N ILE A 118 2.49 2.33 -10.90
CA ILE A 118 2.72 2.97 -9.59
C ILE A 118 3.29 4.37 -9.84
N GLN A 119 2.64 5.39 -9.28
CA GLN A 119 3.10 6.79 -9.33
C GLN A 119 3.46 7.32 -7.96
N LEU A 120 4.18 8.44 -7.94
CA LEU A 120 4.65 9.12 -6.75
C LEU A 120 4.17 10.57 -6.75
N VAL A 121 3.46 10.97 -5.71
CA VAL A 121 3.11 12.37 -5.44
C VAL A 121 3.86 12.87 -4.22
N TYR A 122 4.24 14.15 -4.24
CA TYR A 122 4.86 14.83 -3.11
C TYR A 122 3.91 15.90 -2.59
N PHE A 123 3.83 16.02 -1.26
CA PHE A 123 3.15 17.10 -0.58
C PHE A 123 4.12 17.86 0.31
N ASP A 124 4.03 19.19 0.30
CA ASP A 124 4.90 20.04 1.10
C ASP A 124 4.69 19.84 2.61
N ASP A 125 3.44 19.60 3.01
CA ASP A 125 3.04 19.35 4.40
C ASP A 125 1.73 18.54 4.48
N PHE A 126 1.28 18.29 5.72
CA PHE A 126 0.04 17.56 6.00
C PHE A 126 -1.22 18.30 5.52
N GLU A 127 -1.20 19.64 5.52
CA GLU A 127 -2.33 20.46 5.07
C GLU A 127 -2.51 20.34 3.56
N GLN A 128 -1.43 20.43 2.78
CA GLN A 128 -1.49 20.21 1.34
C GLN A 128 -1.94 18.77 1.03
N MET A 129 -1.47 17.76 1.77
CA MET A 129 -1.91 16.37 1.55
C MET A 129 -3.43 16.18 1.78
N THR A 130 -3.99 16.83 2.80
CA THR A 130 -5.41 16.66 3.15
C THR A 130 -6.35 17.63 2.43
N ASN A 131 -5.84 18.80 2.01
CA ASN A 131 -6.61 19.89 1.42
C ASN A 131 -5.96 20.45 0.14
N SER A 132 -5.42 19.57 -0.71
CA SER A 132 -4.85 19.96 -2.01
C SER A 132 -5.85 20.66 -2.91
N GLN A 133 -5.39 21.73 -3.57
CA GLN A 133 -6.19 22.53 -4.50
C GLN A 133 -6.24 21.91 -5.91
N GLU A 134 -7.19 22.34 -6.74
CA GLU A 134 -7.39 21.80 -8.10
C GLU A 134 -6.20 22.07 -9.04
N ASP A 135 -5.53 23.21 -8.86
CA ASP A 135 -4.33 23.59 -9.63
C ASP A 135 -3.12 22.67 -9.32
N PHE A 136 -2.94 22.28 -8.05
CA PHE A 136 -1.95 21.27 -7.67
C PHE A 136 -2.17 19.96 -8.42
N TRP A 137 -3.40 19.44 -8.38
CA TRP A 137 -3.73 18.16 -9.01
C TRP A 137 -3.69 18.21 -10.54
N SER A 138 -4.18 19.28 -11.15
CA SER A 138 -4.09 19.45 -12.61
C SER A 138 -2.64 19.54 -13.08
N GLY A 139 -1.77 20.22 -12.34
CA GLY A 139 -0.32 20.23 -12.59
C GLY A 139 0.31 18.85 -12.46
N TYR A 140 0.00 18.13 -11.38
CA TYR A 140 0.47 16.76 -11.16
C TYR A 140 0.04 15.82 -12.30
N LEU A 141 -1.25 15.83 -12.67
CA LEU A 141 -1.79 14.97 -13.73
C LEU A 141 -1.23 15.32 -15.11
N ALA A 142 -0.97 16.60 -15.39
CA ALA A 142 -0.32 17.01 -16.63
C ALA A 142 1.13 16.48 -16.76
N ALA A 143 1.81 16.26 -15.62
CA ALA A 143 3.16 15.73 -15.52
C ALA A 143 3.23 14.27 -15.07
N LEU A 144 2.11 13.53 -15.05
CA LEU A 144 1.99 12.21 -14.42
C LEU A 144 3.05 11.20 -14.89
N ASN A 145 3.46 11.27 -16.15
CA ASN A 145 4.50 10.39 -16.69
C ASN A 145 5.86 10.58 -16.03
N ASP A 146 6.20 11.80 -15.64
CA ASP A 146 7.45 12.13 -14.93
C ASP A 146 7.43 11.63 -13.48
N PHE A 147 6.22 11.44 -12.93
CA PHE A 147 5.96 10.92 -11.60
C PHE A 147 5.66 9.41 -11.57
N THR A 148 5.73 8.72 -12.72
CA THR A 148 5.51 7.28 -12.76
C THR A 148 6.78 6.52 -12.41
N VAL A 149 6.78 5.88 -11.24
CA VAL A 149 7.93 5.13 -10.68
C VAL A 149 8.12 3.79 -11.38
N MET A 150 7.04 3.01 -11.49
CA MET A 150 7.07 1.67 -12.08
C MET A 150 5.91 1.50 -13.04
N ARG A 151 6.18 0.78 -14.13
CA ARG A 151 5.19 0.26 -15.07
C ARG A 151 5.28 -1.28 -15.06
N PRO A 152 4.20 -2.01 -15.39
CA PRO A 152 4.31 -3.44 -15.70
C PRO A 152 5.45 -3.70 -16.69
N GLU A 153 6.32 -4.64 -16.36
CA GLU A 153 7.52 -4.99 -17.13
C GLU A 153 7.60 -6.49 -17.40
N TYR A 154 7.18 -7.33 -16.44
CA TYR A 154 7.21 -8.79 -16.55
C TYR A 154 5.82 -9.40 -16.79
N GLU A 155 5.78 -10.62 -17.34
CA GLU A 155 4.51 -11.31 -17.66
C GLU A 155 3.60 -11.52 -16.44
N TRP A 156 4.20 -11.78 -15.27
CA TRP A 156 3.46 -12.05 -14.03
C TRP A 156 2.76 -10.81 -13.45
N GLU A 157 3.07 -9.63 -13.98
CA GLU A 157 2.54 -8.32 -13.57
C GLU A 157 1.94 -7.53 -14.74
N ALA A 158 1.77 -8.17 -15.90
CA ALA A 158 1.44 -7.53 -17.18
C ALA A 158 0.14 -6.70 -17.17
N LYS A 159 -0.85 -7.06 -16.34
CA LYS A 159 -2.16 -6.40 -16.30
C LYS A 159 -2.13 -5.12 -15.48
N LYS A 160 -1.52 -5.17 -14.29
CA LYS A 160 -1.37 -4.02 -13.38
C LYS A 160 -0.42 -4.37 -12.23
N ILE A 161 0.19 -3.33 -11.68
CA ILE A 161 0.94 -3.37 -10.42
C ILE A 161 0.30 -2.42 -9.41
N GLY A 162 0.67 -2.58 -8.13
CA GLY A 162 0.29 -1.69 -7.04
C GLY A 162 1.18 -1.91 -5.82
N ALA A 163 1.46 -0.83 -5.08
CA ALA A 163 2.25 -0.93 -3.86
C ALA A 163 1.50 -1.73 -2.80
N GLY A 164 2.24 -2.53 -2.03
CA GLY A 164 1.69 -3.30 -0.92
C GLY A 164 1.82 -2.51 0.39
N PRO A 165 2.72 -2.90 1.31
CA PRO A 165 3.02 -2.15 2.52
C PRO A 165 3.86 -0.88 2.23
N PRO A 166 3.96 0.04 3.21
CA PRO A 166 4.92 1.15 3.16
C PRO A 166 6.36 0.67 2.86
N PRO A 167 7.16 1.42 2.07
CA PRO A 167 8.53 1.05 1.78
C PRO A 167 9.37 1.01 3.05
N ILE A 168 10.30 0.06 3.08
CA ILE A 168 11.22 -0.14 4.20
C ILE A 168 12.56 0.53 3.85
N GLU A 169 13.05 1.39 4.74
CA GLU A 169 14.37 2.00 4.56
C GLU A 169 15.48 0.95 4.74
N THR A 170 16.40 0.89 3.80
CA THR A 170 17.62 0.07 3.85
C THR A 170 18.81 0.91 3.40
N GLU A 171 20.05 0.44 3.66
CA GLU A 171 21.26 1.15 3.21
C GLU A 171 21.31 1.27 1.67
N GLU A 172 20.69 0.34 0.95
CA GLU A 172 20.69 0.29 -0.51
C GLU A 172 19.49 0.96 -1.18
N GLY A 173 18.49 1.40 -0.43
CA GLY A 173 17.27 1.94 -1.03
C GLY A 173 16.03 1.79 -0.16
N TRP A 174 14.94 2.32 -0.66
CA TRP A 174 13.62 1.99 -0.19
C TRP A 174 13.20 0.63 -0.77
N LEU A 175 13.16 -0.40 0.08
CA LEU A 175 12.60 -1.71 -0.29
C LEU A 175 11.07 -1.58 -0.38
N LEU A 176 10.57 -1.59 -1.61
CA LEU A 176 9.15 -1.61 -1.94
C LEU A 176 8.73 -3.05 -2.21
N ILE A 177 7.80 -3.55 -1.40
CA ILE A 177 7.08 -4.79 -1.67
C ILE A 177 5.78 -4.43 -2.39
N TYR A 178 5.51 -5.08 -3.51
CA TYR A 178 4.40 -4.73 -4.38
C TYR A 178 3.70 -5.97 -4.91
N HIS A 179 2.47 -5.81 -5.39
CA HIS A 179 1.75 -6.87 -6.09
C HIS A 179 1.78 -6.65 -7.60
N GLY A 180 1.81 -7.75 -8.34
CA GLY A 180 1.62 -7.80 -9.78
C GLY A 180 0.46 -8.72 -10.14
N VAL A 181 -0.27 -8.36 -11.18
CA VAL A 181 -1.38 -9.16 -11.70
C VAL A 181 -1.09 -9.54 -13.13
N ASP A 182 -1.17 -10.83 -13.45
CA ASP A 182 -1.02 -11.30 -14.82
C ASP A 182 -2.33 -11.16 -15.62
N ASP A 183 -2.27 -11.45 -16.92
CA ASP A 183 -3.43 -11.38 -17.82
C ASP A 183 -4.55 -12.38 -17.46
N LYS A 184 -4.24 -13.42 -16.68
CA LYS A 184 -5.20 -14.40 -16.17
C LYS A 184 -5.84 -13.96 -14.86
N GLY A 185 -5.38 -12.84 -14.28
CA GLY A 185 -5.89 -12.30 -13.03
C GLY A 185 -5.27 -12.91 -11.78
N VAL A 186 -4.14 -13.62 -11.88
CA VAL A 186 -3.42 -14.16 -10.72
C VAL A 186 -2.62 -13.04 -10.07
N TYR A 187 -2.82 -12.82 -8.78
CA TYR A 187 -2.06 -11.85 -7.99
C TYR A 187 -0.84 -12.53 -7.38
N ARG A 188 0.32 -11.91 -7.56
CA ARG A 188 1.61 -12.34 -7.02
C ARG A 188 2.33 -11.18 -6.36
N MET A 189 3.30 -11.51 -5.53
CA MET A 189 4.13 -10.54 -4.80
C MET A 189 5.51 -10.44 -5.44
N GLY A 190 6.04 -9.23 -5.58
CA GLY A 190 7.43 -8.97 -5.92
C GLY A 190 8.04 -7.86 -5.07
N ALA A 191 9.28 -7.50 -5.37
CA ALA A 191 9.95 -6.39 -4.70
C ALA A 191 10.79 -5.55 -5.65
N ALA A 192 11.00 -4.29 -5.26
CA ALA A 192 11.89 -3.35 -5.91
C ALA A 192 12.69 -2.57 -4.86
N LEU A 193 13.89 -2.14 -5.22
CA LEU A 193 14.64 -1.14 -4.47
C LEU A 193 14.52 0.18 -5.19
N LEU A 194 13.98 1.21 -4.53
CA LEU A 194 13.95 2.58 -5.02
C LEU A 194 15.11 3.37 -4.41
N ASP A 195 15.63 4.36 -5.13
CA ASP A 195 16.70 5.22 -4.63
C ASP A 195 16.27 6.02 -3.38
N LEU A 196 17.17 6.15 -2.39
CA LEU A 196 16.88 6.82 -1.12
C LEU A 196 16.58 8.31 -1.29
N GLU A 197 17.30 8.99 -2.17
CA GLU A 197 17.17 10.44 -2.39
C GLU A 197 16.10 10.77 -3.42
N ASP A 198 15.89 9.88 -4.39
CA ASP A 198 14.98 10.07 -5.51
C ASP A 198 14.20 8.79 -5.82
N PRO A 199 13.12 8.49 -5.08
CA PRO A 199 12.34 7.25 -5.24
C PRO A 199 11.67 7.07 -6.59
N LEU A 200 11.71 8.07 -7.49
CA LEU A 200 11.34 7.90 -8.90
C LEU A 200 12.29 6.94 -9.64
N LYS A 201 13.49 6.70 -9.10
CA LYS A 201 14.50 5.82 -9.68
C LYS A 201 14.42 4.43 -9.05
N VAL A 202 14.01 3.46 -9.86
CA VAL A 202 14.12 2.03 -9.53
C VAL A 202 15.57 1.60 -9.71
N ARG A 203 16.20 1.15 -8.63
CA ARG A 203 17.59 0.66 -8.61
C ARG A 203 17.69 -0.82 -8.94
N ALA A 204 16.73 -1.61 -8.46
CA ALA A 204 16.63 -3.05 -8.71
C ALA A 204 15.16 -3.49 -8.60
N ARG A 205 14.81 -4.59 -9.27
CA ARG A 205 13.45 -5.13 -9.29
C ARG A 205 13.52 -6.64 -9.50
N SER A 206 12.70 -7.39 -8.76
CA SER A 206 12.62 -8.84 -8.91
C SER A 206 12.01 -9.22 -10.27
N PRO A 207 12.73 -9.95 -11.16
CA PRO A 207 12.15 -10.39 -12.44
C PRO A 207 11.13 -11.51 -12.29
N TYR A 208 11.20 -12.23 -11.17
CA TYR A 208 10.28 -13.30 -10.81
C TYR A 208 9.50 -12.94 -9.54
N PRO A 209 8.27 -13.47 -9.38
CA PRO A 209 7.54 -13.38 -8.12
C PRO A 209 8.37 -13.88 -6.94
N LEU A 210 8.30 -13.17 -5.81
CA LEU A 210 8.80 -13.65 -4.53
C LEU A 210 7.83 -14.62 -3.87
N LEU A 211 6.53 -14.41 -4.08
CA LEU A 211 5.47 -15.29 -3.61
C LEU A 211 4.38 -15.39 -4.68
N GLU A 212 3.86 -16.60 -4.88
CA GLU A 212 2.71 -16.87 -5.73
C GLU A 212 1.73 -17.83 -5.04
N PRO A 213 0.44 -17.86 -5.44
CA PRO A 213 -0.55 -18.70 -4.81
C PRO A 213 -0.27 -20.20 -5.03
N GLU A 214 0.17 -20.89 -3.98
CA GLU A 214 0.47 -22.33 -4.00
C GLU A 214 -0.39 -23.09 -3.01
N GLU A 215 -0.68 -22.50 -1.86
CA GLU A 215 -1.43 -23.14 -0.80
C GLU A 215 -2.95 -23.12 -1.08
N PRO A 216 -3.74 -24.08 -0.57
CA PRO A 216 -5.18 -24.09 -0.78
C PRO A 216 -5.86 -22.78 -0.35
N TYR A 217 -5.41 -22.16 0.74
CA TYR A 217 -5.96 -20.90 1.25
C TYR A 217 -5.61 -19.67 0.40
N GLU A 218 -4.64 -19.78 -0.52
CA GLU A 218 -4.27 -18.73 -1.49
C GLU A 218 -4.96 -18.93 -2.84
N ARG A 219 -5.34 -20.17 -3.15
CA ARG A 219 -6.02 -20.56 -4.39
C ARG A 219 -7.54 -20.55 -4.28
N GLU A 220 -8.09 -20.75 -3.09
CA GLU A 220 -9.53 -20.88 -2.85
C GLU A 220 -10.08 -19.86 -1.84
N GLY A 221 -10.89 -18.93 -2.34
CA GLY A 221 -11.55 -17.91 -1.52
C GLY A 221 -12.54 -17.08 -2.32
N ASP A 222 -12.84 -15.87 -1.84
CA ASP A 222 -13.78 -14.98 -2.50
C ASP A 222 -13.23 -14.49 -3.85
N VAL A 223 -11.90 -14.30 -3.93
CA VAL A 223 -11.14 -14.13 -5.17
C VAL A 223 -10.04 -15.18 -5.22
N PRO A 224 -10.10 -16.17 -6.13
CA PRO A 224 -9.12 -17.25 -6.17
C PRO A 224 -7.77 -16.81 -6.77
N ASN A 225 -6.70 -17.51 -6.41
CA ASN A 225 -5.33 -17.30 -6.88
C ASN A 225 -4.80 -15.89 -6.54
N VAL A 226 -4.85 -15.54 -5.26
CA VAL A 226 -4.38 -14.25 -4.75
C VAL A 226 -3.44 -14.44 -3.57
N VAL A 227 -2.24 -13.87 -3.70
CA VAL A 227 -1.42 -13.42 -2.58
C VAL A 227 -1.26 -11.90 -2.67
N PHE A 228 -1.65 -11.19 -1.62
CA PHE A 228 -1.73 -9.73 -1.63
C PHE A 228 -0.95 -9.12 -0.44
N PRO A 229 0.26 -8.54 -0.64
CA PRO A 229 1.05 -7.93 0.44
C PRO A 229 0.38 -6.65 0.96
N GLU A 230 0.18 -6.55 2.28
CA GLU A 230 -0.45 -5.37 2.90
C GLU A 230 0.31 -4.81 4.09
N GLY A 231 1.07 -5.64 4.81
CA GLY A 231 1.81 -5.25 6.00
C GLY A 231 3.22 -5.81 6.01
N ALA A 232 4.18 -4.98 6.41
CA ALA A 232 5.57 -5.40 6.57
C ALA A 232 6.18 -4.79 7.83
N VAL A 233 6.96 -5.58 8.55
CA VAL A 233 7.75 -5.11 9.69
C VAL A 233 9.06 -5.88 9.76
N VAL A 234 10.14 -5.19 10.11
CA VAL A 234 11.45 -5.81 10.32
C VAL A 234 11.66 -6.00 11.81
N ILE A 235 11.88 -7.24 12.24
CA ILE A 235 12.14 -7.62 13.64
C ILE A 235 13.46 -8.37 13.66
N GLU A 236 14.45 -7.80 14.36
CA GLU A 236 15.79 -8.42 14.53
C GLU A 236 16.47 -8.85 13.21
N GLY A 237 16.23 -8.11 12.12
CA GLY A 237 16.81 -8.39 10.79
C GLY A 237 15.94 -9.26 9.89
N VAL A 238 14.86 -9.84 10.42
CA VAL A 238 13.90 -10.63 9.65
C VAL A 238 12.74 -9.76 9.19
N LEU A 239 12.42 -9.81 7.91
CA LEU A 239 11.23 -9.20 7.33
C LEU A 239 10.03 -10.13 7.54
N TYR A 240 9.02 -9.64 8.26
CA TYR A 240 7.71 -10.26 8.42
C TYR A 240 6.75 -9.63 7.40
N MET A 241 6.26 -10.44 6.47
CA MET A 241 5.32 -10.04 5.42
C MET A 241 3.92 -10.58 5.69
N TYR A 242 3.01 -9.71 6.10
CA TYR A 242 1.60 -10.05 6.26
C TYR A 242 0.85 -9.81 4.95
N TYR A 243 0.15 -10.84 4.48
CA TYR A 243 -0.51 -10.82 3.18
C TYR A 243 -1.91 -11.45 3.24
N GLY A 244 -2.79 -11.00 2.35
CA GLY A 244 -4.09 -11.61 2.11
C GLY A 244 -3.98 -12.85 1.22
N GLY A 245 -4.64 -13.94 1.62
CA GLY A 245 -4.82 -15.15 0.82
C GLY A 245 -6.25 -15.26 0.31
N ALA A 246 -6.41 -15.30 -1.02
CA ALA A 246 -7.68 -15.47 -1.73
C ALA A 246 -8.85 -14.55 -1.27
N ASP A 247 -8.55 -13.30 -0.88
CA ASP A 247 -9.49 -12.34 -0.28
C ASP A 247 -10.29 -12.90 0.91
N LYS A 248 -9.70 -13.83 1.67
CA LYS A 248 -10.42 -14.60 2.69
C LYS A 248 -9.69 -14.73 4.02
N CYS A 249 -8.37 -14.73 4.01
CA CYS A 249 -7.56 -14.91 5.21
C CYS A 249 -6.32 -14.02 5.20
N CYS A 250 -5.75 -13.80 6.38
CA CYS A 250 -4.44 -13.17 6.54
C CYS A 250 -3.40 -14.25 6.82
N CYS A 251 -2.25 -14.11 6.18
CA CYS A 251 -1.14 -15.05 6.21
C CYS A 251 0.16 -14.31 6.56
N LEU A 252 1.21 -15.07 6.89
CA LEU A 252 2.54 -14.54 7.18
C LEU A 252 3.58 -15.33 6.40
N ALA A 253 4.47 -14.62 5.71
CA ALA A 253 5.72 -15.14 5.18
C ALA A 253 6.89 -14.35 5.78
N THR A 254 8.05 -14.99 5.92
CA THR A 254 9.24 -14.37 6.53
C THR A 254 10.48 -14.64 5.71
N VAL A 255 11.37 -13.66 5.65
CA VAL A 255 12.67 -13.77 4.98
C VAL A 255 13.71 -12.91 5.71
N GLU A 256 14.97 -13.31 5.71
CA GLU A 256 16.05 -12.44 6.18
C GLU A 256 16.12 -11.20 5.28
N LEU A 257 16.06 -10.00 5.87
CA LEU A 257 16.00 -8.75 5.10
C LEU A 257 17.22 -8.62 4.18
N ARG A 258 18.40 -8.97 4.70
CA ARG A 258 19.65 -8.89 3.95
C ARG A 258 19.65 -9.81 2.74
N GLU A 259 19.14 -11.04 2.89
CA GLU A 259 19.07 -11.99 1.77
C GLU A 259 18.17 -11.47 0.64
N LEU A 260 17.02 -10.87 0.99
CA LEU A 260 16.12 -10.28 0.01
C LEU A 260 16.76 -9.08 -0.71
N VAL A 261 17.43 -8.18 0.03
CA VAL A 261 18.14 -7.04 -0.57
C VAL A 261 19.27 -7.51 -1.49
N ASP A 262 20.09 -8.46 -1.05
CA ASP A 262 21.19 -9.01 -1.86
C ASP A 262 20.66 -9.75 -3.11
N TYR A 263 19.52 -10.44 -3.00
CA TYR A 263 18.84 -11.03 -4.15
C TYR A 263 18.43 -9.97 -5.19
N LEU A 264 17.83 -8.86 -4.74
CA LEU A 264 17.41 -7.78 -5.64
C LEU A 264 18.60 -7.13 -6.34
N LEU A 265 19.70 -6.88 -5.63
CA LEU A 265 20.93 -6.29 -6.20
C LEU A 265 21.63 -7.18 -7.23
N GLY A 266 21.18 -8.43 -7.39
CA GLY A 266 21.61 -9.32 -8.47
C GLY A 266 21.04 -8.98 -9.85
N PHE A 267 20.08 -8.05 -9.93
CA PHE A 267 19.38 -7.62 -11.15
C PHE A 267 19.54 -6.11 -11.38
#